data_AF-A0AAU7CLG5-F1
#
_entry.id   AF-A0AAU7CLG5-F1
#
_cell.length_a   1.000
_cell.length_b   1.000
_cell.length_c   1.000
_cell.angle_alpha   90.00
_cell.angle_beta   90.00
_cell.angle_gamma   90.00
#
_symmetry.space_group_name_H-M   'P 1'
#
loop_
_entity.id
_entity.type
_entity.pdbx_description
1 polymer ?
#
loop_
_entity_poly.entity_id
_entity_poly.type
_entity_poly.pdbx_seq_one_letter_code
_entity_poly.pdbx_strand_id
1 'polypeptide(L)'
;MAGQPGRFGGPGVGSSPAPMAGQPGRFGGPANPPAAAGAGANAGPGDGDASAVDGSDRTGNTPISANPAAVDILTGTGAIGRFFGLKDESGIRLGGLWVGDASGVVAGGRHPGDWGLNSLTVFDLSFDTKKMGGWKGGLFGTQFLQFSGQPTNQLAGAFPGFDSLEVVPPLVRQELYQLWYRQSLWDDRLVFRIGKLVPTYDFNNVVRPVPVQDSAAAIPAVSGLIYTPIFVNPTMLGKIPGYYNSATGITTTLAPTKNSYLSYGVYDGNLARGRQTGLEGPHFNGYYFHIGEAGFSYRVGAEKKPGNFGIGLWGQTGMLKAFNNAMVHGANGMYFFGAQRLWFQRPGRDNSGVSGFYQFGANNSNTMHARQFFGGGFTGFGLVPGRPDDSMGCGLAWTWLNNDPNAARLFFPDSTAKTLPLSPSQLMMSAYYQMKLFPGCFFQPNLTYIPTPGMHQSIPSALAVTFRLVVLF
;
A
#
# COMPACT_ATOMS: atom_id res chain seq x y z
N MET A 1 -68.86 4.17 -34.57
CA MET A 1 -68.70 5.39 -33.75
C MET A 1 -67.40 6.04 -34.20
N ALA A 2 -67.41 6.86 -35.26
CA ALA A 2 -67.58 8.34 -35.25
C ALA A 2 -66.43 9.02 -34.47
N GLY A 3 -65.59 9.90 -35.00
CA GLY A 3 -65.42 10.49 -36.35
C GLY A 3 -64.24 11.49 -36.31
N GLN A 4 -63.51 11.62 -37.42
CA GLN A 4 -62.72 12.81 -37.83
C GLN A 4 -63.69 13.97 -38.21
N PRO A 5 -63.30 15.24 -38.56
CA PRO A 5 -62.09 15.73 -39.27
C PRO A 5 -61.56 17.12 -38.75
N GLY A 6 -60.62 17.89 -39.34
CA GLY A 6 -60.16 18.01 -40.73
C GLY A 6 -58.96 18.97 -40.95
N ARG A 7 -58.71 19.20 -42.24
CA ARG A 7 -57.52 19.69 -42.97
C ARG A 7 -57.44 21.23 -43.19
N PHE A 8 -56.29 21.65 -43.76
CA PHE A 8 -56.02 22.61 -44.88
C PHE A 8 -54.97 23.69 -44.49
N GLY A 9 -53.96 24.09 -45.28
CA GLY A 9 -53.48 23.80 -46.65
C GLY A 9 -52.08 24.44 -46.89
N GLY A 10 -51.38 24.09 -47.99
CA GLY A 10 -50.07 24.64 -48.41
C GLY A 10 -50.19 25.93 -49.26
N PRO A 11 -49.32 26.24 -50.25
CA PRO A 11 -47.92 25.84 -50.52
C PRO A 11 -46.99 27.06 -50.88
N GLY A 12 -45.68 26.86 -51.13
CA GLY A 12 -44.80 27.92 -51.65
C GLY A 12 -43.42 27.44 -52.13
N VAL A 13 -43.04 27.88 -53.34
CA VAL A 13 -41.94 27.44 -54.22
C VAL A 13 -40.83 28.51 -54.29
N GLY A 14 -39.57 28.13 -54.61
CA GLY A 14 -38.53 29.01 -55.20
C GLY A 14 -37.19 29.00 -54.44
N SER A 15 -36.10 28.41 -54.95
CA SER A 15 -35.15 28.89 -55.99
C SER A 15 -33.87 29.53 -55.40
N SER A 16 -32.71 28.91 -55.69
CA SER A 16 -31.30 29.35 -55.48
C SER A 16 -30.94 30.69 -56.19
N PRO A 17 -29.66 31.14 -56.29
CA PRO A 17 -28.45 31.07 -55.44
C PRO A 17 -27.81 32.48 -55.17
N ALA A 18 -26.60 32.49 -54.60
CA ALA A 18 -25.67 33.58 -54.26
C ALA A 18 -25.53 34.79 -55.22
N PRO A 19 -24.82 35.85 -54.77
CA PRO A 19 -23.55 36.17 -55.45
C PRO A 19 -22.37 36.58 -54.54
N MET A 20 -21.17 36.36 -55.08
CA MET A 20 -19.86 36.92 -54.69
C MET A 20 -19.75 38.42 -55.03
N ALA A 21 -18.93 39.17 -54.28
CA ALA A 21 -17.75 39.91 -54.78
C ALA A 21 -17.21 40.91 -53.73
N GLY A 22 -15.88 40.98 -53.58
CA GLY A 22 -15.20 42.09 -52.88
C GLY A 22 -13.85 41.76 -52.24
N GLN A 23 -12.78 41.66 -53.03
CA GLN A 23 -11.37 41.90 -52.63
C GLN A 23 -11.00 43.37 -52.98
N PRO A 24 -9.83 43.99 -52.58
CA PRO A 24 -8.56 43.39 -52.11
C PRO A 24 -7.76 44.12 -50.97
N GLY A 25 -6.90 43.34 -50.30
CA GLY A 25 -5.47 43.61 -50.07
C GLY A 25 -4.98 44.70 -49.09
N ARG A 26 -4.24 44.29 -48.04
CA ARG A 26 -2.87 44.79 -47.70
C ARG A 26 -2.22 44.03 -46.53
N PHE A 27 -1.07 43.42 -46.86
CA PHE A 27 0.18 43.15 -46.11
C PHE A 27 0.27 43.22 -44.57
N GLY A 28 0.91 42.19 -43.98
CA GLY A 28 1.83 42.31 -42.84
C GLY A 28 1.54 41.41 -41.62
N GLY A 29 2.37 40.37 -41.39
CA GLY A 29 2.34 39.53 -40.17
C GLY A 29 2.89 40.24 -38.91
N PRO A 30 3.21 39.54 -37.79
CA PRO A 30 3.29 38.10 -37.59
C PRO A 30 2.35 37.55 -36.49
N ALA A 31 2.32 36.22 -36.43
CA ALA A 31 1.48 35.38 -35.57
C ALA A 31 1.57 35.71 -34.07
N ASN A 32 0.41 35.89 -33.44
CA ASN A 32 0.27 35.81 -31.99
C ASN A 32 0.16 34.33 -31.57
N PRO A 33 0.96 33.87 -30.58
CA PRO A 33 0.88 32.51 -30.07
C PRO A 33 -0.39 32.32 -29.22
N PRO A 34 -0.98 31.11 -29.20
CA PRO A 34 -2.11 30.82 -28.32
C PRO A 34 -1.68 30.84 -26.85
N ALA A 35 -2.60 31.34 -26.04
CA ALA A 35 -2.49 31.57 -24.60
C ALA A 35 -1.80 30.43 -23.84
N ALA A 36 -0.87 30.83 -22.97
CA ALA A 36 -0.12 29.98 -22.08
C ALA A 36 -1.05 29.07 -21.26
N ALA A 37 -0.99 27.77 -21.52
CA ALA A 37 -1.46 26.74 -20.62
C ALA A 37 -0.67 26.88 -19.31
N GLY A 38 -1.40 27.17 -18.23
CA GLY A 38 -0.83 27.30 -16.88
C GLY A 38 -0.04 26.04 -16.51
N ALA A 39 1.20 26.26 -16.13
CA ALA A 39 2.09 25.24 -15.60
C ALA A 39 1.53 24.70 -14.27
N GLY A 40 0.87 23.54 -14.33
CA GLY A 40 0.50 22.75 -13.16
C GLY A 40 1.71 21.96 -12.63
N ALA A 41 1.92 22.04 -11.31
CA ALA A 41 2.92 21.28 -10.59
C ALA A 41 2.66 19.76 -10.73
N ASN A 42 3.72 18.96 -10.92
CA ASN A 42 3.64 17.51 -11.12
C ASN A 42 4.33 16.78 -9.96
N ALA A 43 3.63 15.83 -9.36
CA ALA A 43 4.17 14.89 -8.38
C ALA A 43 5.34 14.07 -8.96
N GLY A 44 6.48 14.11 -8.29
CA GLY A 44 7.59 13.18 -8.51
C GLY A 44 7.26 11.78 -7.96
N PRO A 45 8.03 10.74 -8.29
CA PRO A 45 7.68 9.35 -8.00
C PRO A 45 8.10 8.88 -6.60
N GLY A 46 8.52 9.81 -5.74
CA GLY A 46 8.96 9.51 -4.37
C GLY A 46 7.84 9.55 -3.32
N ASP A 47 6.77 10.32 -3.58
CA ASP A 47 5.65 10.55 -2.65
C ASP A 47 4.35 10.29 -3.44
N GLY A 48 3.39 9.46 -3.02
CA GLY A 48 2.69 9.66 -1.76
C GLY A 48 2.22 11.10 -1.62
N ASP A 49 1.80 11.70 -2.74
CA ASP A 49 1.50 13.12 -2.88
C ASP A 49 0.56 13.58 -1.76
N ALA A 50 1.12 14.11 -0.68
CA ALA A 50 0.36 14.68 0.43
C ALA A 50 -0.31 16.00 0.03
N SER A 51 0.09 16.60 -1.10
CA SER A 51 -0.63 17.69 -1.77
C SER A 51 -1.80 17.22 -2.63
N ALA A 52 -1.82 15.94 -3.05
CA ALA A 52 -2.99 15.27 -3.61
C ALA A 52 -3.76 14.41 -2.60
N VAL A 53 -3.38 14.45 -1.31
CA VAL A 53 -4.29 14.12 -0.20
C VAL A 53 -5.04 15.39 0.21
N ASP A 54 -5.58 16.11 -0.78
CA ASP A 54 -6.76 16.91 -0.50
C ASP A 54 -7.86 15.88 -0.20
N GLY A 55 -8.17 15.71 1.09
CA GLY A 55 -9.24 14.84 1.57
C GLY A 55 -10.64 15.22 1.08
N SER A 56 -10.71 16.23 0.21
CA SER A 56 -11.87 16.67 -0.54
C SER A 56 -12.26 15.71 -1.69
N ASP A 57 -11.37 14.79 -2.12
CA ASP A 57 -11.63 13.93 -3.30
C ASP A 57 -11.40 12.42 -3.10
N ARG A 58 -11.41 11.90 -1.87
CA ARG A 58 -11.73 10.46 -1.65
C ARG A 58 -13.23 10.17 -1.75
N THR A 59 -13.99 11.10 -2.32
CA THR A 59 -15.37 10.93 -2.78
C THR A 59 -15.41 10.11 -4.07
N GLY A 60 -15.04 8.82 -4.04
CA GLY A 60 -15.46 7.87 -5.08
C GLY A 60 -14.48 6.80 -5.60
N ASN A 61 -15.10 5.65 -5.90
CA ASN A 61 -14.86 4.79 -7.07
C ASN A 61 -13.44 4.33 -7.43
N THR A 62 -12.66 3.84 -6.46
CA THR A 62 -11.37 3.21 -6.79
C THR A 62 -11.06 2.01 -5.88
N PRO A 63 -10.53 0.90 -6.44
CA PRO A 63 -10.02 -0.23 -5.66
C PRO A 63 -8.99 0.19 -4.60
N ILE A 64 -9.02 -0.46 -3.43
CA ILE A 64 -8.18 -0.12 -2.28
C ILE A 64 -7.26 -1.29 -1.90
N SER A 65 -6.19 -0.98 -1.16
CA SER A 65 -5.45 -1.98 -0.39
C SER A 65 -6.40 -2.68 0.58
N ALA A 66 -6.22 -3.99 0.80
CA ALA A 66 -6.98 -4.74 1.80
C ALA A 66 -6.52 -4.46 3.25
N ASN A 67 -5.47 -3.65 3.41
CA ASN A 67 -5.12 -3.03 4.67
C ASN A 67 -4.61 -1.61 4.40
N PRO A 68 -5.49 -0.60 4.29
CA PRO A 68 -5.08 0.78 4.02
C PRO A 68 -4.21 1.36 5.12
N ALA A 69 -4.40 0.92 6.37
CA ALA A 69 -3.55 1.33 7.48
C ALA A 69 -2.11 0.82 7.33
N ALA A 70 -1.82 -0.15 6.47
CA ALA A 70 -0.45 -0.62 6.22
C ALA A 70 0.26 0.12 5.08
N VAL A 71 -0.40 1.08 4.41
CA VAL A 71 0.13 1.72 3.19
C VAL A 71 -0.07 3.23 3.12
N ASP A 72 -1.04 3.76 3.88
CA ASP A 72 -1.42 5.18 3.83
C ASP A 72 -0.82 5.97 5.00
N ILE A 73 -0.18 7.10 4.67
CA ILE A 73 0.32 8.06 5.66
C ILE A 73 -0.81 8.84 6.34
N LEU A 74 -1.95 9.00 5.64
CA LEU A 74 -3.19 9.59 6.11
C LEU A 74 -4.33 8.62 5.84
N THR A 75 -4.98 8.14 6.89
CA THR A 75 -5.93 7.04 6.77
C THR A 75 -7.38 7.54 6.75
N GLY A 76 -8.25 6.85 5.99
CA GLY A 76 -9.69 7.11 5.97
C GLY A 76 -10.18 8.12 4.94
N THR A 77 -11.43 8.55 5.10
CA THR A 77 -12.12 9.53 4.23
C THR A 77 -12.25 10.91 4.85
N GLY A 78 -11.99 11.07 6.15
CA GLY A 78 -12.18 12.34 6.85
C GLY A 78 -13.65 12.68 7.16
N ALA A 79 -14.54 11.70 7.01
CA ALA A 79 -15.97 11.84 7.22
C ALA A 79 -16.30 12.22 8.68
N ILE A 80 -15.54 11.70 9.66
CA ILE A 80 -15.71 12.10 11.07
C ILE A 80 -15.46 13.59 11.26
N GLY A 81 -14.39 14.13 10.68
CA GLY A 81 -14.10 15.57 10.76
C GLY A 81 -15.22 16.41 10.17
N ARG A 82 -15.69 16.06 8.97
CA ARG A 82 -16.82 16.75 8.32
C ARG A 82 -18.12 16.64 9.12
N PHE A 83 -18.39 15.49 9.72
CA PHE A 83 -19.53 15.29 10.61
C PHE A 83 -19.52 16.27 11.79
N PHE A 84 -18.34 16.55 12.36
CA PHE A 84 -18.16 17.56 13.40
C PHE A 84 -18.01 19.01 12.89
N GLY A 85 -18.23 19.25 11.59
CA GLY A 85 -18.19 20.58 11.00
C GLY A 85 -16.79 21.11 10.71
N LEU A 86 -15.75 20.27 10.73
CA LEU A 86 -14.43 20.65 10.23
C LEU A 86 -14.51 20.80 8.71
N LYS A 87 -14.23 22.00 8.24
CA LYS A 87 -14.16 22.31 6.81
C LYS A 87 -12.80 21.91 6.25
N ASP A 88 -12.75 21.50 4.98
CA ASP A 88 -11.50 21.07 4.34
C ASP A 88 -10.47 22.21 4.22
N GLU A 89 -10.93 23.47 4.27
CA GLU A 89 -10.07 24.66 4.26
C GLU A 89 -9.47 24.98 5.64
N SER A 90 -9.97 24.37 6.72
CA SER A 90 -9.45 24.62 8.08
C SER A 90 -8.01 24.15 8.26
N GLY A 91 -7.54 23.26 7.38
CA GLY A 91 -6.26 22.57 7.53
C GLY A 91 -6.28 21.44 8.55
N ILE A 92 -7.40 21.21 9.26
CA ILE A 92 -7.55 20.11 10.21
C ILE A 92 -8.33 18.98 9.55
N ARG A 93 -7.78 17.77 9.54
CA ARG A 93 -8.45 16.57 9.04
C ARG A 93 -8.55 15.53 10.15
N LEU A 94 -9.75 15.01 10.37
CA LEU A 94 -10.02 13.90 11.29
C LEU A 94 -10.71 12.77 10.52
N GLY A 95 -10.07 11.61 10.45
CA GLY A 95 -10.60 10.41 9.79
C GLY A 95 -10.09 9.14 10.44
N GLY A 96 -10.17 8.04 9.71
CA GLY A 96 -9.63 6.77 10.17
C GLY A 96 -10.19 5.57 9.42
N LEU A 97 -9.97 4.39 9.99
CA LEU A 97 -10.59 3.18 9.49
C LEU A 97 -10.83 2.16 10.60
N TRP A 98 -11.67 1.19 10.25
CA TRP A 98 -11.80 -0.08 10.93
C TRP A 98 -11.59 -1.22 9.93
N VAL A 99 -10.81 -2.22 10.32
CA VAL A 99 -10.67 -3.50 9.61
C VAL A 99 -11.03 -4.61 10.56
N GLY A 100 -11.96 -5.47 10.16
CA GLY A 100 -12.24 -6.74 10.84
C GLY A 100 -12.04 -7.90 9.90
N ASP A 101 -11.41 -8.97 10.35
CA ASP A 101 -11.39 -10.23 9.62
C ASP A 101 -11.67 -11.46 10.48
N ALA A 102 -12.21 -12.46 9.78
CA ALA A 102 -12.40 -13.82 10.26
C ALA A 102 -11.66 -14.75 9.30
N SER A 103 -10.67 -15.45 9.82
CA SER A 103 -9.71 -16.26 9.07
C SER A 103 -9.70 -17.68 9.61
N GLY A 104 -10.05 -18.68 8.81
CA GLY A 104 -10.12 -20.08 9.21
C GLY A 104 -9.28 -20.99 8.32
N VAL A 105 -8.70 -22.05 8.90
CA VAL A 105 -8.03 -23.12 8.13
C VAL A 105 -9.04 -24.23 7.90
N VAL A 106 -9.51 -24.39 6.67
CA VAL A 106 -10.58 -25.35 6.34
C VAL A 106 -10.06 -26.76 6.08
N ALA A 107 -8.76 -26.91 5.78
CA ALA A 107 -8.12 -28.21 5.61
C ALA A 107 -6.62 -28.14 5.94
N GLY A 108 -6.11 -29.22 6.55
CA GLY A 108 -4.70 -29.38 6.94
C GLY A 108 -4.19 -28.31 7.91
N GLY A 109 -2.95 -27.87 7.75
CA GLY A 109 -2.32 -26.97 8.74
C GLY A 109 -2.18 -27.62 10.12
N ARG A 110 -2.14 -26.79 11.18
CA ARG A 110 -2.03 -27.25 12.57
C ARG A 110 -3.39 -27.50 13.21
N HIS A 111 -4.37 -26.67 12.89
CA HIS A 111 -5.68 -26.65 13.55
C HIS A 111 -6.81 -26.48 12.50
N PRO A 112 -7.12 -27.52 11.70
CA PRO A 112 -8.20 -27.44 10.72
C PRO A 112 -9.56 -27.33 11.41
N GLY A 113 -10.41 -26.43 10.92
CA GLY A 113 -11.72 -26.10 11.48
C GLY A 113 -11.72 -24.89 12.42
N ASP A 114 -10.55 -24.51 12.94
CA ASP A 114 -10.42 -23.37 13.85
C ASP A 114 -10.38 -22.04 13.09
N TRP A 115 -10.82 -20.98 13.79
CA TRP A 115 -10.91 -19.61 13.28
C TRP A 115 -10.16 -18.64 14.17
N GLY A 116 -9.49 -17.69 13.54
CA GLY A 116 -8.96 -16.49 14.15
C GLY A 116 -9.80 -15.28 13.78
N LEU A 117 -10.07 -14.42 14.77
CA LEU A 117 -10.77 -13.16 14.61
C LEU A 117 -9.81 -12.02 14.95
N ASN A 118 -9.68 -11.04 14.06
CA ASN A 118 -8.90 -9.85 14.30
C ASN A 118 -9.72 -8.58 14.01
N SER A 119 -9.46 -7.54 14.79
CA SER A 119 -10.09 -6.23 14.69
C SER A 119 -9.03 -5.16 14.90
N LEU A 120 -9.03 -4.20 14.00
CA LEU A 120 -8.14 -3.04 14.00
C LEU A 120 -8.98 -1.78 13.83
N THR A 121 -8.72 -0.78 14.66
CA THR A 121 -9.18 0.59 14.46
C THR A 121 -7.98 1.52 14.40
N VAL A 122 -7.96 2.43 13.43
CA VAL A 122 -6.99 3.53 13.36
C VAL A 122 -7.75 4.84 13.29
N PHE A 123 -7.48 5.75 14.23
CA PHE A 123 -7.91 7.15 14.15
C PHE A 123 -6.76 7.98 13.63
N ASP A 124 -7.06 8.91 12.72
CA ASP A 124 -6.10 9.75 12.01
C ASP A 124 -6.46 11.21 12.19
N LEU A 125 -5.48 12.01 12.65
CA LEU A 125 -5.58 13.45 12.79
C LEU A 125 -4.39 14.10 12.10
N SER A 126 -4.65 15.06 11.22
CA SER A 126 -3.59 15.81 10.54
C SER A 126 -3.87 17.30 10.41
N PHE A 127 -2.78 18.05 10.25
CA PHE A 127 -2.76 19.51 10.23
C PHE A 127 -1.89 20.02 9.06
N ASP A 128 -2.53 20.67 8.09
CA ASP A 128 -1.85 21.36 6.98
C ASP A 128 -1.43 22.77 7.42
N THR A 129 -0.13 23.02 7.45
CA THR A 129 0.40 24.28 7.98
C THR A 129 0.02 25.49 7.14
N LYS A 130 -0.15 25.33 5.81
CA LYS A 130 -0.50 26.43 4.91
C LYS A 130 -1.97 26.81 5.09
N LYS A 131 -2.87 25.83 5.15
CA LYS A 131 -4.30 26.06 5.39
C LYS A 131 -4.55 26.69 6.77
N MET A 132 -3.72 26.37 7.75
CA MET A 132 -3.75 26.97 9.09
C MET A 132 -3.06 28.36 9.19
N GLY A 133 -2.62 28.94 8.07
CA GLY A 133 -1.98 30.28 8.05
C GLY A 133 -0.49 30.32 8.39
N GLY A 134 0.17 29.15 8.47
CA GLY A 134 1.61 28.99 8.64
C GLY A 134 2.38 28.95 7.31
N TRP A 135 3.43 28.13 7.26
CA TRP A 135 4.32 28.04 6.09
C TRP A 135 3.85 26.99 5.07
N LYS A 136 4.41 27.04 3.85
CA LYS A 136 4.06 26.10 2.77
C LYS A 136 4.78 24.76 2.94
N GLY A 137 4.10 23.67 2.54
CA GLY A 137 4.67 22.33 2.45
C GLY A 137 4.79 21.57 3.77
N GLY A 138 4.35 22.15 4.90
CA GLY A 138 4.33 21.50 6.21
C GLY A 138 3.05 20.70 6.45
N LEU A 139 3.20 19.52 7.04
CA LEU A 139 2.10 18.65 7.46
C LEU A 139 2.46 17.98 8.79
N PHE A 140 1.59 18.09 9.78
CA PHE A 140 1.68 17.28 10.99
C PHE A 140 0.66 16.14 10.92
N GLY A 141 1.06 14.94 11.34
CA GLY A 141 0.18 13.78 11.37
C GLY A 141 0.33 13.01 12.67
N THR A 142 -0.79 12.56 13.21
CA THR A 142 -0.83 11.60 14.32
C THR A 142 -1.91 10.57 14.10
N GLN A 143 -1.61 9.34 14.52
CA GLN A 143 -2.56 8.25 14.47
C GLN A 143 -2.59 7.49 15.79
N PHE A 144 -3.79 7.10 16.23
CA PHE A 144 -4.00 6.18 17.34
C PHE A 144 -4.50 4.84 16.79
N LEU A 145 -3.84 3.75 17.18
CA LEU A 145 -4.19 2.40 16.77
C LEU A 145 -4.73 1.61 17.97
N GLN A 146 -5.84 0.93 17.75
CA GLN A 146 -6.36 -0.12 18.62
C GLN A 146 -6.41 -1.42 17.83
N PHE A 147 -5.86 -2.50 18.39
CA PHE A 147 -5.91 -3.83 17.81
C PHE A 147 -6.34 -4.86 18.85
N SER A 148 -7.11 -5.84 18.42
CA SER A 148 -7.42 -7.07 19.16
C SER A 148 -7.47 -8.22 18.18
N GLY A 149 -6.68 -9.26 18.42
CA GLY A 149 -6.59 -10.38 17.51
C GLY A 149 -6.28 -11.71 18.17
N GLN A 150 -6.06 -12.71 17.33
CA GLN A 150 -5.79 -14.10 17.69
C GLN A 150 -4.58 -14.62 16.89
N PRO A 151 -3.93 -15.71 17.33
CA PRO A 151 -2.78 -16.32 16.63
C PRO A 151 -3.21 -17.09 15.35
N THR A 152 -3.92 -16.39 14.47
CA THR A 152 -4.56 -16.85 13.23
C THR A 152 -3.60 -17.59 12.28
N ASN A 153 -2.40 -17.07 12.06
CA ASN A 153 -1.35 -17.62 11.22
C ASN A 153 -0.79 -18.92 11.79
N GLN A 154 -0.84 -19.11 13.11
CA GLN A 154 -0.44 -20.37 13.74
C GLN A 154 -1.39 -21.50 13.36
N LEU A 155 -2.66 -21.23 13.05
CA LEU A 155 -3.62 -22.24 12.62
C LEU A 155 -3.13 -22.98 11.36
N ALA A 156 -2.48 -22.25 10.44
CA ALA A 156 -1.93 -22.80 9.21
C ALA A 156 -0.47 -23.26 9.35
N GLY A 157 0.19 -22.98 10.48
CA GLY A 157 1.64 -23.16 10.60
C GLY A 157 2.44 -22.20 9.71
N ALA A 158 1.87 -21.03 9.39
CA ALA A 158 2.40 -20.12 8.40
C ALA A 158 3.43 -19.14 8.99
N PHE A 159 4.61 -19.08 8.40
CA PHE A 159 5.55 -17.97 8.54
C PHE A 159 6.28 -17.75 7.20
N PRO A 160 6.16 -16.57 6.57
CA PRO A 160 5.31 -15.42 6.93
C PRO A 160 3.80 -15.73 6.94
N GLY A 161 2.98 -14.85 7.51
CA GLY A 161 1.55 -15.11 7.69
C GLY A 161 0.72 -15.06 6.40
N PHE A 162 -0.37 -15.82 6.37
CA PHE A 162 -1.42 -15.71 5.35
C PHE A 162 -2.42 -14.57 5.65
N ASP A 163 -2.45 -14.11 6.89
CA ASP A 163 -3.23 -12.96 7.35
C ASP A 163 -2.27 -11.87 7.85
N SER A 164 -2.29 -10.71 7.18
CA SER A 164 -1.48 -9.55 7.53
C SER A 164 -2.01 -8.70 8.67
N LEU A 165 -3.25 -8.93 9.12
CA LEU A 165 -3.82 -8.15 10.22
C LEU A 165 -3.31 -8.66 11.57
N GLU A 166 -3.01 -9.95 11.68
CA GLU A 166 -2.36 -10.49 12.88
C GLU A 166 -0.97 -9.88 13.11
N VAL A 167 -0.64 -9.71 14.39
CA VAL A 167 0.67 -9.29 14.88
C VAL A 167 1.28 -10.34 15.81
N VAL A 168 2.59 -10.31 15.99
CA VAL A 168 3.23 -11.02 17.10
C VAL A 168 2.73 -10.46 18.45
N PRO A 169 2.65 -11.29 19.52
CA PRO A 169 2.21 -10.81 20.82
C PRO A 169 2.90 -9.52 21.29
N PRO A 170 2.16 -8.60 21.95
CA PRO A 170 0.80 -8.77 22.45
C PRO A 170 -0.28 -8.64 21.36
N LEU A 171 -1.31 -9.50 21.44
CA LEU A 171 -2.43 -9.55 20.50
C LEU A 171 -3.54 -8.53 20.81
N VAL A 172 -3.38 -7.76 21.88
CA VAL A 172 -4.22 -6.61 22.19
C VAL A 172 -3.28 -5.42 22.32
N ARG A 173 -3.48 -4.40 21.49
CA ARG A 173 -2.62 -3.22 21.42
C ARG A 173 -3.46 -1.96 21.44
N GLN A 174 -2.94 -0.96 22.14
CA GLN A 174 -3.39 0.42 22.10
C GLN A 174 -2.12 1.26 22.05
N GLU A 175 -1.89 1.95 20.95
CA GLU A 175 -0.62 2.65 20.75
C GLU A 175 -0.80 3.97 20.01
N LEU A 176 0.03 4.95 20.39
CA LEU A 176 0.32 6.09 19.55
C LEU A 176 1.05 5.56 18.32
N TYR A 177 0.30 5.27 17.27
CA TYR A 177 0.81 4.55 16.13
C TYR A 177 1.76 5.40 15.31
N GLN A 178 1.41 6.67 15.10
CA GLN A 178 2.25 7.64 14.41
C GLN A 178 2.18 9.00 15.09
N LEU A 179 3.29 9.73 15.05
CA LEU A 179 3.39 11.13 15.43
C LEU A 179 4.56 11.75 14.69
N TRP A 180 4.29 12.57 13.69
CA TRP A 180 5.34 13.07 12.80
C TRP A 180 5.05 14.44 12.22
N TYR A 181 6.13 15.05 11.78
CA TYR A 181 6.15 16.24 10.96
C TYR A 181 6.77 15.93 9.59
N ARG A 182 6.12 16.38 8.52
CA ARG A 182 6.60 16.31 7.13
C ARG A 182 6.78 17.72 6.59
N GLN A 183 7.87 17.95 5.88
CA GLN A 183 8.11 19.17 5.11
C GLN A 183 8.49 18.83 3.68
N SER A 184 7.83 19.49 2.74
CA SER A 184 8.20 19.51 1.31
C SER A 184 8.84 20.84 0.92
N LEU A 185 9.91 20.77 0.12
CA LEU A 185 10.70 21.91 -0.35
C LEU A 185 10.93 21.82 -1.86
N TRP A 186 11.01 22.98 -2.51
CA TRP A 186 11.28 23.13 -3.95
C TRP A 186 10.37 22.29 -4.84
N ASP A 187 9.06 22.45 -4.67
CA ASP A 187 8.03 21.71 -5.44
C ASP A 187 8.22 20.18 -5.31
N ASP A 188 8.28 19.70 -4.07
CA ASP A 188 8.44 18.28 -3.71
C ASP A 188 9.74 17.61 -4.19
N ARG A 189 10.74 18.39 -4.60
CA ARG A 189 12.06 17.84 -4.94
C ARG A 189 12.80 17.32 -3.73
N LEU A 190 12.64 17.96 -2.58
CA LEU A 190 13.14 17.44 -1.30
C LEU A 190 11.99 17.36 -0.32
N VAL A 191 11.79 16.17 0.23
CA VAL A 191 10.82 15.92 1.29
C VAL A 191 11.53 15.23 2.44
N PHE A 192 11.26 15.66 3.67
CA PHE A 192 11.63 14.89 4.84
C PHE A 192 10.44 14.71 5.77
N ARG A 193 10.44 13.59 6.48
CA ARG A 193 9.48 13.27 7.53
C ARG A 193 10.22 12.78 8.77
N ILE A 194 9.94 13.39 9.91
CA ILE A 194 10.61 13.10 11.18
C ILE A 194 9.58 12.87 12.29
N GLY A 195 9.84 11.90 13.16
CA GLY A 195 8.96 11.56 14.28
C GLY A 195 8.85 10.05 14.46
N LYS A 196 7.72 9.57 15.00
CA LYS A 196 7.34 8.15 15.06
C LYS A 196 6.66 7.75 13.76
N LEU A 197 7.37 6.95 12.97
CA LEU A 197 7.08 6.64 11.56
C LEU A 197 6.87 5.15 11.34
N VAL A 198 6.31 4.82 10.17
CA VAL A 198 6.13 3.45 9.70
C VAL A 198 6.94 3.29 8.40
N PRO A 199 8.21 2.91 8.48
CA PRO A 199 9.11 2.81 7.33
C PRO A 199 8.60 1.94 6.17
N THR A 200 7.77 0.92 6.46
CA THR A 200 7.16 0.07 5.43
C THR A 200 6.18 0.82 4.51
N TYR A 201 5.77 2.05 4.86
CA TYR A 201 5.00 2.90 3.94
C TYR A 201 5.88 3.47 2.82
N ASP A 202 7.12 3.79 3.15
CA ASP A 202 8.02 4.55 2.29
C ASP A 202 8.96 3.63 1.50
N PHE A 203 9.33 2.50 2.09
CA PHE A 203 10.35 1.59 1.56
C PHE A 203 9.80 0.20 1.28
N ASN A 204 10.24 -0.38 0.16
CA ASN A 204 9.85 -1.69 -0.33
C ASN A 204 8.33 -1.94 -0.35
N ASN A 205 7.55 -0.87 -0.53
CA ASN A 205 6.11 -0.90 -0.55
C ASN A 205 5.59 -1.19 -1.97
N VAL A 206 5.34 -2.47 -2.27
CA VAL A 206 4.81 -2.88 -3.60
C VAL A 206 3.34 -2.52 -3.80
N VAL A 207 2.59 -2.32 -2.70
CA VAL A 207 1.14 -2.04 -2.73
C VAL A 207 0.82 -0.57 -2.95
N ARG A 208 1.85 0.28 -2.88
CA ARG A 208 1.75 1.71 -3.12
C ARG A 208 1.16 1.99 -4.51
N PRO A 209 0.19 2.92 -4.61
CA PRO A 209 -0.32 3.34 -5.91
C PRO A 209 0.82 3.80 -6.82
N VAL A 210 0.67 3.63 -8.13
CA VAL A 210 1.54 4.27 -9.13
C VAL A 210 0.80 5.50 -9.65
N PRO A 211 0.96 6.67 -9.01
CA PRO A 211 0.28 7.87 -9.45
C PRO A 211 0.86 8.32 -10.79
N VAL A 212 -0.02 8.77 -11.66
CA VAL A 212 0.36 9.48 -12.87
C VAL A 212 -0.61 10.65 -13.07
N GLN A 213 -0.23 11.65 -13.87
CA GLN A 213 -1.05 12.86 -14.08
C GLN A 213 -2.49 12.58 -14.53
N ASP A 214 -2.70 11.46 -15.22
CA ASP A 214 -4.02 11.02 -15.68
C ASP A 214 -4.55 9.94 -14.74
N SER A 215 -5.52 10.31 -13.90
CA SER A 215 -6.17 9.39 -12.96
C SER A 215 -6.80 8.18 -13.65
N ALA A 216 -7.21 8.31 -14.92
CA ALA A 216 -7.72 7.18 -15.71
C ALA A 216 -6.62 6.17 -16.09
N ALA A 217 -5.35 6.55 -15.98
CA ALA A 217 -4.21 5.68 -16.25
C ALA A 217 -3.56 5.11 -14.99
N ALA A 218 -3.88 5.60 -13.79
CA ALA A 218 -3.20 5.23 -12.54
C ALA A 218 -3.32 3.72 -12.20
N ILE A 219 -2.39 3.22 -11.38
CA ILE A 219 -2.56 1.96 -10.65
C ILE A 219 -2.98 2.34 -9.24
N PRO A 220 -4.27 2.21 -8.87
CA PRO A 220 -4.81 2.86 -7.67
C PRO A 220 -4.47 2.14 -6.37
N ALA A 221 -4.46 0.82 -6.39
CA ALA A 221 -3.87 -0.04 -5.38
C ALA A 221 -3.29 -1.23 -6.14
N VAL A 222 -2.02 -1.59 -5.94
CA VAL A 222 -1.40 -2.64 -6.75
C VAL A 222 -2.04 -4.00 -6.49
N SER A 223 -2.53 -4.25 -5.26
CA SER A 223 -3.30 -5.46 -4.92
C SER A 223 -4.13 -5.32 -3.65
N GLY A 224 -5.22 -6.09 -3.57
CA GLY A 224 -6.00 -6.39 -2.36
C GLY A 224 -5.59 -7.72 -1.70
N LEU A 225 -4.48 -8.36 -2.07
CA LEU A 225 -4.00 -9.55 -1.36
C LEU A 225 -3.75 -9.25 0.12
N ILE A 226 -3.91 -10.25 0.98
CA ILE A 226 -3.87 -10.08 2.45
C ILE A 226 -2.73 -10.80 3.15
N TYR A 227 -1.92 -11.59 2.45
CA TYR A 227 -0.79 -12.26 3.11
C TYR A 227 0.27 -11.26 3.57
N THR A 228 0.96 -11.52 4.67
CA THR A 228 1.98 -10.60 5.22
C THR A 228 3.01 -10.16 4.18
N PRO A 229 3.54 -11.04 3.29
CA PRO A 229 4.57 -10.65 2.34
C PRO A 229 4.24 -9.48 1.41
N ILE A 230 2.96 -9.17 1.13
CA ILE A 230 2.59 -8.05 0.25
C ILE A 230 2.83 -6.68 0.91
N PHE A 231 2.82 -6.63 2.24
CA PHE A 231 2.97 -5.40 3.03
C PHE A 231 4.40 -5.22 3.57
N VAL A 232 5.10 -6.33 3.78
CA VAL A 232 6.48 -6.31 4.26
C VAL A 232 7.24 -7.50 3.70
N ASN A 233 8.39 -7.22 3.09
CA ASN A 233 9.23 -8.25 2.55
C ASN A 233 9.79 -9.14 3.67
N PRO A 234 9.56 -10.47 3.60
CA PRO A 234 9.99 -11.40 4.62
C PRO A 234 11.47 -11.31 4.98
N THR A 235 12.34 -10.95 4.02
CA THR A 235 13.79 -10.84 4.28
C THR A 235 14.18 -9.69 5.18
N MET A 236 13.25 -8.79 5.52
CA MET A 236 13.42 -7.67 6.45
C MET A 236 12.49 -7.78 7.67
N LEU A 237 11.54 -8.71 7.67
CA LEU A 237 10.53 -8.87 8.70
C LEU A 237 11.19 -9.10 10.07
N GLY A 238 10.82 -8.27 11.05
CA GLY A 238 11.41 -8.26 12.39
C GLY A 238 12.67 -7.41 12.53
N LYS A 239 13.14 -6.74 11.46
CA LYS A 239 14.20 -5.71 11.52
C LYS A 239 13.69 -4.34 11.07
N ILE A 240 13.01 -4.28 9.93
CA ILE A 240 12.36 -3.03 9.49
C ILE A 240 11.23 -2.69 10.47
N PRO A 241 11.25 -1.51 11.11
CA PRO A 241 10.07 -1.02 11.81
C PRO A 241 8.93 -0.83 10.81
N GLY A 242 7.71 -1.11 11.23
CA GLY A 242 6.61 -1.24 10.28
C GLY A 242 5.25 -1.28 10.96
N TYR A 243 4.30 -1.89 10.27
CA TYR A 243 2.94 -2.05 10.75
C TYR A 243 2.88 -2.65 12.17
N TYR A 244 2.12 -2.03 13.07
CA TYR A 244 2.16 -2.13 14.54
C TYR A 244 3.46 -1.68 15.24
N ASN A 245 4.63 -1.97 14.71
CA ASN A 245 5.90 -1.57 15.33
C ASN A 245 6.50 -0.35 14.65
N SER A 246 5.81 0.78 14.75
CA SER A 246 6.34 2.09 14.33
C SER A 246 7.54 2.49 15.19
N ALA A 247 8.43 3.30 14.63
CA ALA A 247 9.69 3.68 15.27
C ALA A 247 10.01 5.15 15.05
N THR A 248 10.70 5.74 16.02
CA THR A 248 11.18 7.11 15.88
C THR A 248 12.36 7.17 14.93
N GLY A 249 12.33 8.09 13.98
CA GLY A 249 13.38 8.26 13.00
C GLY A 249 13.12 9.40 12.04
N ILE A 250 13.87 9.40 10.95
CA ILE A 250 13.72 10.33 9.85
C ILE A 250 13.77 9.58 8.52
N THR A 251 12.92 10.00 7.59
CA THR A 251 12.93 9.62 6.19
C THR A 251 13.18 10.87 5.37
N THR A 252 14.10 10.82 4.42
CA THR A 252 14.38 11.91 3.49
C THR A 252 14.35 11.38 2.06
N THR A 253 13.60 12.05 1.21
CA THR A 253 13.41 11.70 -0.20
C THR A 253 13.80 12.87 -1.08
N LEU A 254 14.70 12.60 -2.02
CA LEU A 254 15.08 13.49 -3.11
C LEU A 254 14.44 12.97 -4.39
N ALA A 255 13.79 13.84 -5.15
CA ALA A 255 13.28 13.56 -6.49
C ALA A 255 14.07 14.37 -7.53
N PRO A 256 15.20 13.84 -8.05
CA PRO A 256 16.03 14.56 -9.03
C PRO A 256 15.28 14.88 -10.32
N THR A 257 14.32 14.03 -10.68
CA THR A 257 13.45 14.21 -11.84
C THR A 257 12.01 13.88 -11.46
N LYS A 258 11.06 14.14 -12.38
CA LYS A 258 9.66 13.71 -12.22
C LYS A 258 9.48 12.19 -12.28
N ASN A 259 10.50 11.44 -12.67
CA ASN A 259 10.45 10.00 -12.94
C ASN A 259 11.38 9.19 -12.03
N SER A 260 12.24 9.84 -11.23
CA SER A 260 13.16 9.17 -10.31
C SER A 260 13.08 9.71 -8.89
N TYR A 261 13.38 8.86 -7.91
CA TYR A 261 13.60 9.26 -6.53
C TYR A 261 14.78 8.52 -5.91
N LEU A 262 15.31 9.11 -4.85
CA LEU A 262 16.27 8.52 -3.92
C LEU A 262 15.78 8.81 -2.50
N SER A 263 15.51 7.76 -1.72
CA SER A 263 15.06 7.84 -0.34
C SER A 263 16.09 7.22 0.59
N TYR A 264 16.28 7.84 1.75
CA TYR A 264 17.09 7.28 2.84
C TYR A 264 16.37 7.49 4.17
N GLY A 265 16.38 6.45 5.00
CA GLY A 265 15.78 6.48 6.33
C GLY A 265 16.71 5.90 7.40
N VAL A 266 16.62 6.46 8.59
CA VAL A 266 17.26 5.94 9.81
C VAL A 266 16.27 5.99 10.97
N TYR A 267 16.15 4.89 11.69
CA TYR A 267 15.14 4.69 12.73
C TYR A 267 15.72 3.98 13.96
N ASP A 268 15.03 4.11 15.09
CA ASP A 268 15.17 3.21 16.23
C ASP A 268 14.98 1.76 15.77
N GLY A 269 16.08 0.99 15.82
CA GLY A 269 16.15 -0.39 15.36
C GLY A 269 15.94 -1.42 16.47
N ASN A 270 15.41 -1.04 17.64
CA ASN A 270 15.24 -1.97 18.76
C ASN A 270 14.20 -3.08 18.51
N LEU A 271 13.37 -2.97 17.45
CA LEU A 271 12.55 -4.07 16.96
C LEU A 271 13.40 -5.33 16.70
N ALA A 272 14.64 -5.15 16.21
CA ALA A 272 15.57 -6.24 15.95
C ALA A 272 15.96 -7.07 17.20
N ARG A 273 15.67 -6.55 18.40
CA ARG A 273 15.88 -7.18 19.70
C ARG A 273 14.58 -7.76 20.31
N GLY A 274 13.50 -7.77 19.55
CA GLY A 274 12.18 -8.22 20.00
C GLY A 274 11.39 -7.19 20.81
N ARG A 275 11.86 -5.93 20.87
CA ARG A 275 11.10 -4.83 21.51
C ARG A 275 9.91 -4.46 20.65
N GLN A 276 8.76 -4.23 21.27
CA GLN A 276 7.57 -3.77 20.57
C GLN A 276 7.61 -2.25 20.47
N THR A 277 8.38 -1.72 19.51
CA THR A 277 8.62 -0.27 19.38
C THR A 277 7.35 0.54 19.22
N GLY A 278 6.24 -0.05 18.75
CA GLY A 278 4.92 0.58 18.70
C GLY A 278 4.40 1.01 20.09
N LEU A 279 4.65 0.16 21.10
CA LEU A 279 4.15 0.32 22.47
C LEU A 279 5.12 1.08 23.39
N GLU A 280 6.29 1.46 22.88
CA GLU A 280 7.37 2.05 23.66
C GLU A 280 7.80 3.40 23.07
N GLY A 281 8.49 4.20 23.90
CA GLY A 281 9.22 5.38 23.45
C GLY A 281 10.52 5.02 22.71
N PRO A 282 11.20 6.02 22.11
CA PRO A 282 12.43 5.79 21.35
C PRO A 282 13.59 5.32 22.21
N HIS A 283 14.41 4.45 21.66
CA HIS A 283 15.65 3.94 22.25
C HIS A 283 16.85 4.24 21.35
N PHE A 284 17.60 5.30 21.68
CA PHE A 284 18.83 5.66 20.97
C PHE A 284 20.06 5.05 21.65
N ASN A 285 20.21 3.73 21.53
CA ASN A 285 21.18 2.93 22.29
C ASN A 285 22.14 2.12 21.40
N GLY A 286 22.40 2.59 20.17
CA GLY A 286 23.31 1.94 19.22
C GLY A 286 22.67 0.89 18.30
N TYR A 287 21.35 0.66 18.44
CA TYR A 287 20.56 -0.17 17.54
C TYR A 287 19.74 0.72 16.60
N TYR A 288 20.18 0.80 15.35
CA TYR A 288 19.58 1.62 14.32
C TYR A 288 19.25 0.78 13.10
N PHE A 289 18.08 1.03 12.51
CA PHE A 289 17.70 0.48 11.23
C PHE A 289 17.90 1.54 10.15
N HIS A 290 18.77 1.24 9.20
CA HIS A 290 19.08 2.06 8.03
C HIS A 290 18.48 1.44 6.79
N ILE A 291 17.94 2.27 5.90
CA ILE A 291 17.40 1.80 4.63
C ILE A 291 17.54 2.89 3.57
N GLY A 292 18.01 2.50 2.38
CA GLY A 292 18.09 3.35 1.21
C GLY A 292 17.38 2.70 0.03
N GLU A 293 16.70 3.50 -0.78
CA GLU A 293 15.94 3.05 -1.94
C GLU A 293 16.07 4.06 -3.08
N ALA A 294 16.25 3.56 -4.29
CA ALA A 294 16.12 4.34 -5.51
C ALA A 294 15.07 3.69 -6.40
N GLY A 295 14.22 4.51 -7.01
CA GLY A 295 13.19 4.00 -7.91
C GLY A 295 12.94 4.89 -9.11
N PHE A 296 12.27 4.28 -10.09
CA PHE A 296 11.99 4.89 -11.37
C PHE A 296 10.60 4.53 -11.86
N SER A 297 9.87 5.53 -12.35
CA SER A 297 8.54 5.38 -12.96
C SER A 297 8.60 5.67 -14.45
N TYR A 298 7.93 4.84 -15.24
CA TYR A 298 7.98 4.85 -16.70
C TYR A 298 6.61 4.53 -17.32
N ARG A 299 6.51 4.68 -18.64
CA ARG A 299 5.30 4.38 -19.42
C ARG A 299 5.69 3.58 -20.67
N VAL A 300 4.95 2.52 -20.97
CA VAL A 300 5.28 1.58 -22.06
C VAL A 300 4.16 1.50 -23.10
N GLY A 301 4.56 1.43 -24.38
CA GLY A 301 3.68 1.15 -25.51
C GLY A 301 2.79 2.32 -25.94
N ALA A 302 1.99 2.09 -26.99
CA ALA A 302 1.12 3.11 -27.60
C ALA A 302 0.10 3.70 -26.61
N GLU A 303 -0.39 2.89 -25.67
CA GLU A 303 -1.34 3.29 -24.63
C GLU A 303 -0.67 3.90 -23.38
N LYS A 304 0.66 4.11 -23.40
CA LYS A 304 1.41 4.74 -22.29
C LYS A 304 1.17 4.08 -20.91
N LYS A 305 1.12 2.75 -20.89
CA LYS A 305 0.82 1.95 -19.69
C LYS A 305 1.84 2.23 -18.58
N PRO A 306 1.44 2.70 -17.39
CA PRO A 306 2.40 3.03 -16.34
C PRO A 306 3.06 1.79 -15.74
N GLY A 307 4.31 1.96 -15.36
CA GLY A 307 5.04 1.01 -14.53
C GLY A 307 6.03 1.73 -13.63
N ASN A 308 6.49 1.03 -12.61
CA ASN A 308 7.58 1.48 -11.75
C ASN A 308 8.44 0.29 -11.32
N PHE A 309 9.65 0.60 -10.87
CA PHE A 309 10.46 -0.33 -10.10
C PHE A 309 11.29 0.42 -9.06
N GLY A 310 11.70 -0.28 -8.02
CA GLY A 310 12.60 0.22 -6.99
C GLY A 310 13.61 -0.84 -6.57
N ILE A 311 14.82 -0.39 -6.23
CA ILE A 311 15.89 -1.19 -5.65
C ILE A 311 16.33 -0.54 -4.36
N GLY A 312 16.56 -1.35 -3.32
CA GLY A 312 17.03 -0.81 -2.06
C GLY A 312 17.92 -1.75 -1.28
N LEU A 313 18.62 -1.14 -0.33
CA LEU A 313 19.56 -1.76 0.58
C LEU A 313 19.16 -1.37 2.00
N TRP A 314 19.35 -2.27 2.96
CA TRP A 314 19.08 -2.00 4.36
C TRP A 314 20.15 -2.59 5.26
N GLY A 315 20.28 -2.01 6.45
CA GLY A 315 21.24 -2.42 7.46
C GLY A 315 20.73 -2.15 8.88
N GLN A 316 20.79 -3.16 9.74
CA GLN A 316 20.55 -3.07 11.17
C GLN A 316 21.89 -3.05 11.91
N THR A 317 22.09 -2.10 12.82
CA THR A 317 23.27 -2.04 13.70
C THR A 317 23.02 -2.75 15.03
N GLY A 318 24.09 -2.89 15.82
CA GLY A 318 24.07 -3.46 17.17
C GLY A 318 24.33 -4.98 17.20
N MET A 319 24.41 -5.53 18.41
CA MET A 319 24.67 -6.96 18.63
C MET A 319 23.36 -7.74 18.65
N LEU A 320 23.16 -8.60 17.67
CA LEU A 320 21.93 -9.38 17.49
C LEU A 320 22.17 -10.84 17.88
N LYS A 321 21.17 -11.44 18.51
CA LYS A 321 21.21 -12.86 18.89
C LYS A 321 20.72 -13.72 17.72
N ALA A 322 21.56 -14.64 17.24
CA ALA A 322 21.20 -15.65 16.25
C ALA A 322 20.47 -16.84 16.91
N PHE A 323 19.88 -17.73 16.10
CA PHE A 323 19.10 -18.87 16.58
C PHE A 323 19.93 -19.91 17.36
N ASN A 324 21.20 -20.07 17.01
CA ASN A 324 22.18 -20.85 17.78
C ASN A 324 22.71 -20.14 19.05
N ASN A 325 22.09 -19.04 19.47
CA ASN A 325 22.50 -18.16 20.58
C ASN A 325 23.81 -17.38 20.38
N ALA A 326 24.46 -17.46 19.22
CA ALA A 326 25.64 -16.63 18.94
C ALA A 326 25.25 -15.15 18.84
N MET A 327 26.13 -14.27 19.30
CA MET A 327 25.99 -12.83 19.09
C MET A 327 26.67 -12.44 17.77
N VAL A 328 25.91 -11.80 16.88
CA VAL A 328 26.34 -11.40 15.55
C VAL A 328 26.21 -9.88 15.41
N HIS A 329 27.18 -9.25 14.76
CA HIS A 329 27.13 -7.82 14.47
C HIS A 329 26.15 -7.53 13.32
N GLY A 330 25.03 -6.90 13.66
CA GLY A 330 24.07 -6.38 12.70
C GLY A 330 23.44 -7.41 11.76
N ALA A 331 22.73 -6.88 10.77
CA ALA A 331 22.14 -7.63 9.66
C ALA A 331 21.99 -6.69 8.47
N ASN A 332 22.18 -7.16 7.25
CA ASN A 332 21.97 -6.35 6.06
C ASN A 332 21.34 -7.18 4.93
N GLY A 333 20.78 -6.47 3.96
CA GLY A 333 20.18 -7.11 2.81
C GLY A 333 19.80 -6.12 1.72
N MET A 334 19.17 -6.66 0.69
CA MET A 334 18.72 -5.93 -0.48
C MET A 334 17.33 -6.39 -0.89
N TYR A 335 16.65 -5.55 -1.65
CA TYR A 335 15.37 -5.88 -2.25
C TYR A 335 15.20 -5.19 -3.60
N PHE A 336 14.27 -5.73 -4.38
CA PHE A 336 13.84 -5.18 -5.66
C PHE A 336 12.33 -5.41 -5.80
N PHE A 337 11.60 -4.46 -6.34
CA PHE A 337 10.16 -4.59 -6.56
C PHE A 337 9.73 -3.75 -7.76
N GLY A 338 8.52 -4.01 -8.24
CA GLY A 338 7.91 -3.19 -9.27
C GLY A 338 6.49 -3.61 -9.59
N ALA A 339 5.80 -2.71 -10.29
CA ALA A 339 4.45 -2.93 -10.79
C ALA A 339 4.35 -2.41 -12.23
N GLN A 340 3.48 -3.03 -13.02
CA GLN A 340 3.25 -2.66 -14.40
C GLN A 340 1.77 -2.85 -14.76
N ARG A 341 1.17 -1.83 -15.36
CA ARG A 341 -0.10 -1.96 -16.07
C ARG A 341 0.14 -2.83 -17.30
N LEU A 342 -0.49 -4.00 -17.36
CA LEU A 342 -0.34 -4.95 -18.47
C LEU A 342 -1.38 -4.71 -19.55
N TRP A 343 -2.60 -4.33 -19.16
CA TRP A 343 -3.71 -4.15 -20.08
C TRP A 343 -4.74 -3.12 -19.56
N PHE A 344 -5.33 -2.36 -20.47
CA PHE A 344 -6.47 -1.48 -20.22
C PHE A 344 -7.70 -2.05 -20.93
N GLN A 345 -8.83 -2.15 -20.23
CA GLN A 345 -10.09 -2.54 -20.86
C GLN A 345 -10.69 -1.39 -21.67
N ARG A 346 -10.60 -0.16 -21.15
CA ARG A 346 -11.09 1.06 -21.81
C ARG A 346 -10.03 2.17 -21.76
N PRO A 347 -8.97 2.09 -22.58
CA PRO A 347 -7.87 3.06 -22.59
C PRO A 347 -8.38 4.51 -22.72
N GLY A 348 -7.90 5.41 -21.86
CA GLY A 348 -8.24 6.83 -21.89
C GLY A 348 -9.65 7.17 -21.38
N ARG A 349 -10.44 6.19 -20.94
CA ARG A 349 -11.79 6.41 -20.39
C ARG A 349 -11.85 6.17 -18.89
N ASP A 350 -11.22 5.07 -18.42
CA ASP A 350 -11.14 4.75 -17.01
C ASP A 350 -9.96 3.80 -16.74
N ASN A 351 -9.72 3.52 -15.47
CA ASN A 351 -8.60 2.71 -14.99
C ASN A 351 -8.85 1.19 -15.06
N SER A 352 -9.95 0.72 -15.66
CA SER A 352 -10.23 -0.72 -15.74
C SER A 352 -9.18 -1.45 -16.55
N GLY A 353 -8.83 -2.66 -16.10
CA GLY A 353 -7.78 -3.45 -16.74
C GLY A 353 -7.02 -4.33 -15.76
N VAL A 354 -5.81 -4.75 -16.16
CA VAL A 354 -4.97 -5.69 -15.40
C VAL A 354 -3.59 -5.10 -15.16
N SER A 355 -3.13 -5.16 -13.92
CA SER A 355 -1.75 -4.86 -13.53
C SER A 355 -1.08 -6.11 -12.95
N GLY A 356 0.23 -6.21 -13.13
CA GLY A 356 1.08 -7.19 -12.47
C GLY A 356 2.06 -6.52 -11.52
N PHE A 357 2.52 -7.26 -10.52
CA PHE A 357 3.57 -6.83 -9.60
C PHE A 357 4.52 -7.96 -9.25
N TYR A 358 5.71 -7.59 -8.80
CA TYR A 358 6.73 -8.51 -8.33
C TYR A 358 7.56 -7.88 -7.21
N GLN A 359 8.17 -8.74 -6.40
CA GLN A 359 9.01 -8.35 -5.28
C GLN A 359 10.02 -9.47 -4.99
N PHE A 360 11.25 -9.06 -4.69
CA PHE A 360 12.38 -9.91 -4.38
C PHE A 360 13.09 -9.36 -3.15
N GLY A 361 13.61 -10.23 -2.31
CA GLY A 361 14.41 -9.86 -1.16
C GLY A 361 15.49 -10.89 -0.88
N ALA A 362 16.63 -10.44 -0.39
CA ALA A 362 17.69 -11.30 0.09
C ALA A 362 18.43 -10.65 1.26
N ASN A 363 18.86 -11.47 2.21
CA ASN A 363 19.80 -11.09 3.25
C ASN A 363 20.81 -12.21 3.50
N ASN A 364 21.91 -11.86 4.16
CA ASN A 364 23.00 -12.77 4.50
C ASN A 364 23.06 -13.03 6.02
N SER A 365 21.98 -12.75 6.77
CA SER A 365 22.03 -12.73 8.23
C SER A 365 21.45 -14.00 8.83
N ASN A 366 22.22 -14.61 9.73
CA ASN A 366 21.79 -15.76 10.54
C ASN A 366 20.75 -15.39 11.62
N THR A 367 20.41 -14.11 11.75
CA THR A 367 19.41 -13.60 12.71
C THR A 367 18.01 -13.44 12.08
N MET A 368 17.88 -13.74 10.78
CA MET A 368 16.64 -13.61 10.03
C MET A 368 15.99 -14.96 9.81
N HIS A 369 14.67 -15.05 10.00
CA HIS A 369 13.92 -16.27 9.72
C HIS A 369 13.77 -16.53 8.21
N ALA A 370 13.64 -15.49 7.40
CA ALA A 370 13.64 -15.59 5.95
C ALA A 370 15.00 -15.13 5.40
N ARG A 371 15.58 -15.92 4.50
CA ARG A 371 16.87 -15.62 3.85
C ARG A 371 16.69 -14.97 2.49
N GLN A 372 15.74 -15.50 1.72
CA GLN A 372 15.39 -15.02 0.40
C GLN A 372 13.88 -15.04 0.25
N PHE A 373 13.39 -14.21 -0.65
CA PHE A 373 11.98 -14.10 -0.93
C PHE A 373 11.73 -13.71 -2.38
N PHE A 374 10.70 -14.33 -2.96
CA PHE A 374 10.10 -13.93 -4.22
C PHE A 374 8.59 -13.89 -4.06
N GLY A 375 7.95 -12.83 -4.56
CA GLY A 375 6.51 -12.73 -4.64
C GLY A 375 6.08 -11.98 -5.87
N GLY A 376 4.84 -12.19 -6.26
CA GLY A 376 4.25 -11.50 -7.40
C GLY A 376 2.82 -11.90 -7.60
N GLY A 377 2.13 -11.20 -8.49
CA GLY A 377 0.72 -11.46 -8.74
C GLY A 377 0.13 -10.51 -9.76
N PHE A 378 -1.18 -10.67 -9.92
CA PHE A 378 -1.99 -9.91 -10.84
C PHE A 378 -3.22 -9.37 -10.13
N THR A 379 -3.62 -8.16 -10.53
CA THR A 379 -4.85 -7.52 -10.08
C THR A 379 -5.63 -7.04 -11.29
N GLY A 380 -6.90 -7.42 -11.35
CA GLY A 380 -7.91 -6.90 -12.26
C GLY A 380 -8.75 -5.82 -11.58
N PHE A 381 -8.92 -4.69 -12.24
CA PHE A 381 -9.70 -3.54 -11.76
C PHE A 381 -10.95 -3.34 -12.62
N GLY A 382 -12.12 -3.27 -11.99
CA GLY A 382 -13.38 -2.94 -12.65
C GLY A 382 -13.80 -3.91 -13.75
N LEU A 383 -13.33 -5.16 -13.69
CA LEU A 383 -13.55 -6.16 -14.76
C LEU A 383 -14.95 -6.80 -14.73
N VAL A 384 -15.66 -6.71 -13.61
CA VAL A 384 -16.99 -7.30 -13.44
C VAL A 384 -18.06 -6.29 -13.90
N PRO A 385 -18.94 -6.66 -14.87
CA PRO A 385 -20.02 -5.78 -15.31
C PRO A 385 -20.91 -5.30 -14.15
N GLY A 386 -21.24 -4.01 -14.14
CA GLY A 386 -22.01 -3.40 -13.05
C GLY A 386 -21.23 -3.15 -11.75
N ARG A 387 -19.95 -3.53 -11.69
CA ARG A 387 -19.08 -3.42 -10.51
C ARG A 387 -17.74 -2.73 -10.87
N PRO A 388 -17.77 -1.49 -11.39
CA PRO A 388 -16.55 -0.80 -11.86
C PRO A 388 -15.54 -0.51 -10.74
N ASP A 389 -15.98 -0.52 -9.48
CA ASP A 389 -15.16 -0.18 -8.32
C ASP A 389 -14.56 -1.42 -7.63
N ASP A 390 -14.87 -2.61 -8.13
CA ASP A 390 -14.37 -3.85 -7.55
C ASP A 390 -12.99 -4.19 -8.10
N SER A 391 -12.26 -4.98 -7.33
CA SER A 391 -11.03 -5.61 -7.79
C SER A 391 -11.00 -7.09 -7.49
N MET A 392 -10.22 -7.81 -8.28
CA MET A 392 -9.94 -9.22 -8.06
C MET A 392 -8.48 -9.48 -8.35
N GLY A 393 -7.90 -10.47 -7.72
CA GLY A 393 -6.50 -10.78 -8.01
C GLY A 393 -6.04 -12.08 -7.43
N CYS A 394 -4.86 -12.48 -7.85
CA CYS A 394 -4.15 -13.63 -7.33
C CYS A 394 -2.67 -13.31 -7.20
N GLY A 395 -2.00 -14.00 -6.29
CA GLY A 395 -0.57 -13.82 -6.07
C GLY A 395 0.06 -15.02 -5.42
N LEU A 396 1.38 -15.06 -5.51
CA LEU A 396 2.23 -16.05 -4.89
C LEU A 396 3.26 -15.36 -3.99
N ALA A 397 3.63 -16.05 -2.92
CA ALA A 397 4.68 -15.64 -2.01
C ALA A 397 5.54 -16.87 -1.69
N TRP A 398 6.79 -16.87 -2.13
CA TRP A 398 7.75 -17.94 -1.89
C TRP A 398 8.90 -17.42 -1.03
N THR A 399 8.99 -17.92 0.18
CA THR A 399 10.00 -17.53 1.18
C THR A 399 10.95 -18.70 1.42
N TRP A 400 12.24 -18.51 1.17
CA TRP A 400 13.26 -19.45 1.63
C TRP A 400 13.64 -19.12 3.06
N LEU A 401 13.53 -20.10 3.95
CA LEU A 401 13.66 -19.92 5.38
C LEU A 401 15.07 -20.27 5.86
N ASN A 402 15.37 -19.85 7.08
CA ASN A 402 16.63 -20.12 7.74
C ASN A 402 16.80 -21.62 8.02
N ASN A 403 18.00 -22.13 7.79
CA ASN A 403 18.36 -23.54 7.95
C ASN A 403 19.02 -23.84 9.32
N ASP A 404 19.09 -22.88 10.23
CA ASP A 404 19.56 -23.12 11.60
C ASP A 404 18.63 -24.15 12.28
N PRO A 405 19.20 -25.20 12.89
CA PRO A 405 18.41 -26.25 13.54
C PRO A 405 17.52 -25.77 14.69
N ASN A 406 17.65 -24.53 15.17
CA ASN A 406 16.84 -23.96 16.24
C ASN A 406 15.94 -22.81 15.76
N ALA A 407 15.88 -22.52 14.46
CA ALA A 407 15.16 -21.36 13.94
C ALA A 407 13.64 -21.39 14.23
N ALA A 408 13.04 -22.57 14.41
CA ALA A 408 11.62 -22.68 14.72
C ALA A 408 11.30 -22.56 16.22
N ARG A 409 12.30 -22.38 17.10
CA ARG A 409 12.09 -22.29 18.56
C ARG A 409 11.15 -21.15 18.96
N LEU A 410 11.10 -20.07 18.17
CA LEU A 410 10.15 -18.97 18.36
C LEU A 410 8.67 -19.42 18.30
N PHE A 411 8.37 -20.42 17.46
CA PHE A 411 7.00 -20.92 17.25
C PHE A 411 6.61 -22.05 18.20
N PHE A 412 7.58 -22.66 18.87
CA PHE A 412 7.39 -23.76 19.80
C PHE A 412 8.33 -23.59 21.01
N PRO A 413 8.11 -22.55 21.84
CA PRO A 413 9.01 -22.22 22.94
C PRO A 413 9.16 -23.37 23.96
N ASP A 414 8.08 -24.14 24.15
CA ASP A 414 8.01 -25.22 25.15
C ASP A 414 8.53 -26.58 24.63
N SER A 415 9.01 -26.64 23.38
CA SER A 415 9.51 -27.89 22.80
C SER A 415 10.79 -28.38 23.50
N THR A 416 10.82 -29.66 23.89
CA THR A 416 12.01 -30.32 24.46
C THR A 416 12.92 -30.91 23.39
N ALA A 417 12.57 -30.78 22.10
CA ALA A 417 13.36 -31.32 21.01
C ALA A 417 14.78 -30.71 21.00
N LYS A 418 15.79 -31.58 20.75
CA LYS A 418 17.20 -31.19 20.65
C LYS A 418 17.45 -30.23 19.48
N THR A 419 16.70 -30.40 18.40
CA THR A 419 16.69 -29.52 17.22
C THR A 419 15.24 -29.32 16.77
N LEU A 420 14.92 -28.11 16.35
CA LEU A 420 13.64 -27.71 15.81
C LEU A 420 13.82 -26.79 14.58
N PRO A 421 14.08 -27.37 13.39
CA PRO A 421 14.29 -26.60 12.17
C PRO A 421 12.96 -26.04 11.63
N LEU A 422 13.04 -24.92 10.90
CA LEU A 422 11.93 -24.47 10.05
C LEU A 422 11.79 -25.40 8.84
N SER A 423 10.66 -25.29 8.12
CA SER A 423 10.59 -25.81 6.75
C SER A 423 11.66 -25.14 5.87
N PRO A 424 12.23 -25.80 4.85
CA PRO A 424 13.24 -25.18 3.98
C PRO A 424 12.71 -23.94 3.23
N SER A 425 11.43 -23.94 2.91
CA SER A 425 10.73 -22.79 2.32
C SER A 425 9.24 -22.84 2.61
N GLN A 426 8.58 -21.69 2.50
CA GLN A 426 7.13 -21.58 2.47
C GLN A 426 6.66 -21.01 1.14
N LEU A 427 5.76 -21.71 0.47
CA LEU A 427 4.98 -21.21 -0.65
C LEU A 427 3.56 -20.91 -0.17
N MET A 428 3.05 -19.72 -0.52
CA MET A 428 1.65 -19.36 -0.42
C MET A 428 1.13 -18.94 -1.78
N MET A 429 -0.07 -19.37 -2.12
CA MET A 429 -0.83 -18.91 -3.27
C MET A 429 -2.16 -18.39 -2.78
N SER A 430 -2.53 -17.18 -3.15
CA SER A 430 -3.71 -16.50 -2.63
C SER A 430 -4.51 -15.88 -3.76
N ALA A 431 -5.83 -15.87 -3.62
CA ALA A 431 -6.74 -15.19 -4.52
C ALA A 431 -7.83 -14.46 -3.73
N TYR A 432 -8.27 -13.31 -4.23
CA TYR A 432 -9.28 -12.49 -3.58
C TYR A 432 -10.26 -11.87 -4.58
N TYR A 433 -11.41 -11.46 -4.05
CA TYR A 433 -12.34 -10.56 -4.71
C TYR A 433 -12.77 -9.48 -3.71
N GLN A 434 -12.46 -8.22 -3.99
CA GLN A 434 -12.80 -7.09 -3.14
C GLN A 434 -14.02 -6.37 -3.71
N MET A 435 -15.12 -6.45 -2.97
CA MET A 435 -16.39 -5.82 -3.28
C MET A 435 -16.51 -4.48 -2.58
N LYS A 436 -16.73 -3.40 -3.32
CA LYS A 436 -17.23 -2.17 -2.73
C LYS A 436 -18.72 -2.32 -2.42
N LEU A 437 -19.10 -2.34 -1.15
CA LEU A 437 -20.50 -2.45 -0.74
C LEU A 437 -21.22 -1.11 -0.91
N PHE A 438 -20.62 -0.04 -0.36
CA PHE A 438 -21.06 1.34 -0.46
C PHE A 438 -19.83 2.26 -0.24
N PRO A 439 -19.92 3.58 -0.47
CA PRO A 439 -18.78 4.48 -0.28
C PRO A 439 -18.12 4.29 1.10
N GLY A 440 -16.82 4.01 1.11
CA GLY A 440 -16.06 3.78 2.34
C GLY A 440 -16.18 2.37 2.94
N CYS A 441 -16.98 1.45 2.40
CA CYS A 441 -17.14 0.10 2.93
C CYS A 441 -16.86 -0.99 1.89
N PHE A 442 -15.96 -1.91 2.22
CA PHE A 442 -15.49 -2.97 1.33
C PHE A 442 -15.51 -4.32 2.03
N PHE A 443 -16.00 -5.35 1.33
CA PHE A 443 -15.97 -6.73 1.78
C PHE A 443 -15.10 -7.56 0.86
N GLN A 444 -14.25 -8.41 1.42
CA GLN A 444 -13.27 -9.17 0.67
C GLN A 444 -13.15 -10.60 1.19
N PRO A 445 -13.72 -11.60 0.50
CA PRO A 445 -13.28 -12.98 0.61
C PRO A 445 -11.87 -13.16 0.02
N ASN A 446 -11.05 -13.96 0.69
CA ASN A 446 -9.75 -14.39 0.23
C ASN A 446 -9.57 -15.90 0.51
N LEU A 447 -8.96 -16.59 -0.45
CA LEU A 447 -8.58 -18.00 -0.33
C LEU A 447 -7.06 -18.10 -0.43
N THR A 448 -6.41 -18.75 0.54
CA THR A 448 -4.96 -18.98 0.55
C THR A 448 -4.65 -20.46 0.67
N TYR A 449 -3.87 -21.00 -0.27
CA TYR A 449 -3.31 -22.35 -0.20
C TYR A 449 -1.81 -22.29 0.14
N ILE A 450 -1.41 -23.09 1.13
CA ILE A 450 -0.06 -23.13 1.69
C ILE A 450 0.44 -24.58 1.61
N PRO A 451 1.02 -25.02 0.49
CA PRO A 451 1.52 -26.39 0.34
C PRO A 451 2.68 -26.72 1.29
N THR A 452 3.46 -25.72 1.71
CA THR A 452 4.63 -25.91 2.59
C THR A 452 4.60 -24.94 3.77
N PRO A 453 3.87 -25.25 4.86
CA PRO A 453 3.85 -24.39 6.04
C PRO A 453 5.26 -24.11 6.60
N GLY A 454 5.58 -22.85 6.87
CA GLY A 454 6.93 -22.40 7.20
C GLY A 454 7.42 -22.83 8.58
N MET A 455 6.52 -23.00 9.55
CA MET A 455 6.90 -23.26 10.94
C MET A 455 7.64 -24.59 11.13
N HIS A 456 7.22 -25.65 10.42
CA HIS A 456 7.86 -26.96 10.50
C HIS A 456 7.41 -27.86 9.34
N GLN A 457 8.33 -28.69 8.82
CA GLN A 457 8.09 -29.54 7.65
C GLN A 457 7.04 -30.66 7.85
N SER A 458 6.74 -31.01 9.10
CA SER A 458 5.76 -32.05 9.44
C SER A 458 4.32 -31.53 9.41
N ILE A 459 4.11 -30.22 9.27
CA ILE A 459 2.77 -29.64 9.23
C ILE A 459 2.18 -29.88 7.83
N PRO A 460 0.99 -30.50 7.71
CA PRO A 460 0.34 -30.72 6.43
C PRO A 460 0.04 -29.41 5.70
N SER A 461 -0.09 -29.46 4.37
CA SER A 461 -0.51 -28.31 3.58
C SER A 461 -1.81 -27.70 4.13
N ALA A 462 -1.92 -26.37 4.11
CA ALA A 462 -3.07 -25.67 4.68
C ALA A 462 -3.89 -25.00 3.58
N LEU A 463 -5.22 -25.13 3.65
CA LEU A 463 -6.16 -24.31 2.90
C LEU A 463 -6.87 -23.37 3.88
N ALA A 464 -6.67 -22.07 3.70
CA ALA A 464 -7.22 -21.04 4.55
C ALA A 464 -8.22 -20.15 3.79
N VAL A 465 -9.27 -19.72 4.47
CA VAL A 465 -10.26 -18.77 3.99
C VAL A 465 -10.29 -17.58 4.94
N THR A 466 -10.32 -16.37 4.40
CA THR A 466 -10.47 -15.13 5.16
C THR A 466 -11.62 -14.32 4.61
N PHE A 467 -12.44 -13.78 5.50
CA PHE A 467 -13.44 -12.76 5.19
C PHE A 467 -13.03 -11.46 5.87
N ARG A 468 -12.77 -10.42 5.09
CA ARG A 468 -12.35 -9.11 5.63
C ARG A 468 -13.36 -8.03 5.29
N LEU A 469 -13.70 -7.20 6.27
CA LEU A 469 -14.47 -5.98 6.11
C LEU A 469 -13.57 -4.77 6.40
N VAL A 470 -13.56 -3.80 5.51
CA VAL A 470 -12.83 -2.53 5.66
C VAL A 470 -13.84 -1.39 5.63
N VAL A 471 -13.80 -0.54 6.65
CA VAL A 471 -14.64 0.65 6.77
C VAL A 471 -13.76 1.88 6.94
N LEU A 472 -13.83 2.84 6.01
CA LEU A 472 -13.08 4.08 6.00
C LEU A 472 -13.96 5.24 6.45
N PHE A 473 -13.47 6.08 7.35
CA PHE A 473 -14.22 7.21 7.90
C PHE A 473 -13.38 8.47 8.11
#